data_AF-A0AAU1T3I8-F1
#
_entry.id   AF-A0AAU1T3I8-F1
#
_cell.length_a   1.000
_cell.length_b   1.000
_cell.length_c   1.000
_cell.angle_alpha   90.00
_cell.angle_beta   90.00
_cell.angle_gamma   90.00
#
_symmetry.space_group_name_H-M   'P 1'
#
loop_
_entity.id
_entity.type
_entity.pdbx_description
1 polymer ?
#
loop_
_entity_poly.entity_id
_entity_poly.type
_entity_poly.pdbx_seq_one_letter_code
_entity_poly.pdbx_strand_id
1 'polypeptide(L)'
;MATNVVRRLAWVLLISGPLLGGWAIFSQPATNTLPAPAVQSSSGDTAGPGGFAEMYVAAFLRSGEGAQGELAAFYPRAEDLELDGKPDAVQVGQIAAVRVKEVAPGRYWSVTVAARVLEPAAKNTANSTASEQPLIRMRFFQVPVEADLDGGPIAALALPAEISAPTGSAPKAELAYGAQLPAQASDPAVDTLSQFFDAYLSGSGELGRYITPGTRLSPVRPAPYRSATVTQVAVENAFQDRDGDGRIGAPAGRERLRLMVDIKAARPDGIARPLSYALTLAGRDGRWEVASLNDTPQITLPDLPAAPSNSPAQ
;
A
#
# COMPACT_ATOMS: atom_id res chain seq x y z
N MET A 1 -65.74 -22.54 50.68
CA MET A 1 -64.49 -23.21 50.23
C MET A 1 -63.90 -22.65 48.92
N ALA A 2 -64.32 -21.49 48.41
CA ALA A 2 -63.76 -20.90 47.17
C ALA A 2 -62.59 -19.92 47.40
N THR A 3 -62.47 -19.33 48.59
CA THR A 3 -61.51 -18.24 48.87
C THR A 3 -60.07 -18.73 49.09
N ASN A 4 -59.88 -19.98 49.53
CA ASN A 4 -58.55 -20.53 49.80
C ASN A 4 -57.80 -21.00 48.54
N VAL A 5 -58.53 -21.25 47.43
CA VAL A 5 -57.94 -21.72 46.16
C VAL A 5 -57.32 -20.55 45.40
N VAL A 6 -58.00 -19.40 45.38
CA VAL A 6 -57.50 -18.17 44.72
C VAL A 6 -56.22 -17.67 45.38
N ARG A 7 -56.13 -17.75 46.71
CA ARG A 7 -54.94 -17.33 47.46
C ARG A 7 -53.73 -18.23 47.20
N ARG A 8 -53.94 -19.52 46.98
CA ARG A 8 -52.84 -20.48 46.66
C ARG A 8 -52.32 -20.30 45.24
N LEU A 9 -53.19 -19.97 44.28
CA LEU A 9 -52.78 -19.67 42.89
C LEU A 9 -51.97 -18.37 42.78
N ALA A 10 -52.33 -17.35 43.56
CA ALA A 10 -51.59 -16.09 43.59
C ALA A 10 -50.15 -16.24 44.10
N TRP A 11 -49.92 -17.13 45.08
CA TRP A 11 -48.57 -17.39 45.60
C TRP A 11 -47.69 -18.21 44.65
N VAL A 12 -48.27 -19.10 43.83
CA VAL A 12 -47.50 -19.86 42.83
C VAL A 12 -47.02 -18.95 41.70
N LEU A 13 -47.83 -17.97 41.28
CA LEU A 13 -47.46 -17.00 40.24
C LEU A 13 -46.38 -16.00 40.71
N LEU A 14 -46.33 -15.71 42.02
CA LEU A 14 -45.35 -14.79 42.60
C LEU A 14 -43.95 -15.43 42.74
N ILE A 15 -43.88 -16.78 42.80
CA ILE A 15 -42.62 -17.53 42.95
C ILE A 15 -42.04 -17.96 41.58
N SER A 16 -42.81 -17.91 40.49
CA SER A 16 -42.28 -18.21 39.14
C SER A 16 -41.41 -17.09 38.57
N GLY A 17 -41.50 -15.86 39.10
CA GLY A 17 -40.68 -14.72 38.68
C GLY A 17 -39.19 -14.84 39.06
N PRO A 18 -38.85 -15.14 40.33
CA PRO A 18 -37.45 -15.25 40.76
C PRO A 18 -36.70 -16.45 40.16
N LEU A 19 -37.40 -17.55 39.83
CA LEU A 19 -36.77 -18.75 39.27
C LEU A 19 -36.34 -18.60 37.81
N LEU A 20 -37.03 -17.75 37.03
CA LEU A 20 -36.59 -17.41 35.67
C LEU A 20 -35.52 -16.29 35.66
N GLY A 21 -35.45 -15.46 36.71
CA GLY A 21 -34.38 -14.45 36.86
C GLY A 21 -33.04 -15.03 37.32
N GLY A 22 -33.04 -16.11 38.12
CA GLY A 22 -31.82 -16.74 38.62
C GLY A 22 -30.99 -17.47 37.57
N TRP A 23 -31.62 -17.99 36.51
CA TRP A 23 -30.92 -18.73 35.45
C TRP A 23 -30.20 -17.82 34.44
N ALA A 24 -30.57 -16.54 34.37
CA ALA A 24 -29.92 -15.56 33.49
C ALA A 24 -28.56 -15.07 34.02
N ILE A 25 -28.26 -15.27 35.31
CA ILE A 25 -27.01 -14.80 35.93
C ILE A 25 -25.86 -15.80 35.70
N PHE A 26 -26.15 -17.08 35.43
CA PHE A 26 -25.13 -18.08 35.08
C PHE A 26 -24.83 -18.20 33.59
N SER A 27 -25.50 -17.42 32.74
CA SER A 27 -25.24 -17.35 31.29
C SER A 27 -24.64 -16.00 30.88
N GLN A 28 -23.70 -15.48 31.68
CA GLN A 28 -22.83 -14.42 31.17
C GLN A 28 -21.89 -15.06 30.14
N PRO A 29 -21.95 -14.66 28.85
CA PRO A 29 -20.93 -15.06 27.91
C PRO A 29 -19.60 -14.60 28.49
N ALA A 30 -18.59 -15.47 28.47
CA ALA A 30 -17.24 -15.07 28.82
C ALA A 30 -16.95 -13.77 28.07
N THR A 31 -16.77 -12.67 28.81
CA THR A 31 -16.15 -11.47 28.27
C THR A 31 -14.79 -11.94 27.82
N ASN A 32 -14.67 -12.27 26.53
CA ASN A 32 -13.40 -12.29 25.85
C ASN A 32 -12.78 -10.95 26.22
N THR A 33 -11.76 -10.97 27.06
CA THR A 33 -10.80 -9.89 27.12
C THR A 33 -10.32 -9.75 25.69
N LEU A 34 -10.93 -8.80 24.96
CA LEU A 34 -10.33 -8.31 23.74
C LEU A 34 -8.89 -7.99 24.12
N PRO A 35 -7.89 -8.44 23.33
CA PRO A 35 -6.57 -7.85 23.42
C PRO A 35 -6.80 -6.34 23.50
N ALA A 36 -6.19 -5.67 24.50
CA ALA A 36 -6.13 -4.21 24.50
C ALA A 36 -5.84 -3.78 23.06
N PRO A 37 -6.57 -2.82 22.48
CA PRO A 37 -6.34 -2.43 21.10
C PRO A 37 -4.85 -2.26 20.96
N ALA A 38 -4.22 -3.20 20.24
CA ALA A 38 -2.87 -2.98 19.80
C ALA A 38 -3.03 -1.68 19.05
N VAL A 39 -2.39 -0.62 19.54
CA VAL A 39 -2.14 0.56 18.75
C VAL A 39 -1.30 0.01 17.61
N GLN A 40 -1.97 -0.52 16.59
CA GLN A 40 -1.42 -0.63 15.27
C GLN A 40 -0.98 0.79 15.04
N SER A 41 0.34 1.03 15.06
CA SER A 41 0.91 2.30 14.67
C SER A 41 0.43 2.51 13.25
N SER A 42 -0.73 3.14 13.13
CA SER A 42 -1.27 3.58 11.88
C SER A 42 -0.20 4.50 11.33
N SER A 43 0.18 4.28 10.09
CA SER A 43 0.97 5.24 9.30
C SER A 43 0.29 6.64 9.20
N GLY A 44 -0.81 6.85 9.94
CA GLY A 44 -1.51 8.11 10.17
C GLY A 44 -0.82 9.05 11.16
N ASP A 45 -0.04 8.58 12.14
CA ASP A 45 0.66 9.50 13.07
C ASP A 45 1.84 10.23 12.40
N THR A 46 2.28 9.74 11.24
CA THR A 46 3.33 10.39 10.42
C THR A 46 2.79 11.38 9.39
N ALA A 47 1.47 11.40 9.14
CA ALA A 47 0.88 12.22 8.08
C ALA A 47 0.99 13.73 8.39
N GLY A 48 0.92 14.13 9.67
CA GLY A 48 1.03 15.53 10.09
C GLY A 48 2.40 16.13 9.76
N PRO A 49 3.50 15.67 10.39
CA PRO A 49 4.84 16.17 10.10
C PRO A 49 5.29 15.92 8.65
N GLY A 50 4.91 14.78 8.06
CA GLY A 50 5.23 14.42 6.68
C GLY A 50 4.60 15.38 5.66
N GLY A 51 3.29 15.56 5.71
CA GLY A 51 2.57 16.47 4.81
C GLY A 51 2.95 17.94 5.01
N PHE A 52 3.20 18.35 6.26
CA PHE A 52 3.73 19.69 6.55
C PHE A 52 5.09 19.92 5.86
N ALA A 53 6.03 18.97 5.99
CA ALA A 53 7.35 19.08 5.36
C ALA A 53 7.27 19.09 3.83
N GLU A 54 6.36 18.33 3.22
CA GLU A 54 6.10 18.37 1.78
C GLU A 54 5.69 19.78 1.32
N MET A 55 4.71 20.38 2.00
CA MET A 55 4.25 21.74 1.68
C MET A 55 5.36 22.79 1.88
N TYR A 56 6.11 22.68 2.98
CA TYR A 56 7.21 23.59 3.27
C TYR A 56 8.32 23.51 2.21
N VAL A 57 8.74 22.30 1.82
CA VAL A 57 9.76 22.13 0.77
C VAL A 57 9.24 22.62 -0.58
N ALA A 58 7.96 22.41 -0.90
CA ALA A 58 7.37 22.95 -2.12
C ALA A 58 7.34 24.49 -2.13
N ALA A 59 7.00 25.13 -1.01
CA ALA A 59 7.05 26.58 -0.87
C ALA A 59 8.50 27.11 -0.96
N PHE A 60 9.43 26.47 -0.25
CA PHE A 60 10.86 26.80 -0.28
C PHE A 60 11.45 26.73 -1.70
N LEU A 61 11.17 25.67 -2.45
CA LEU A 61 11.68 25.51 -3.82
C LEU A 61 11.12 26.54 -4.81
N ARG A 62 9.88 26.99 -4.60
CA ARG A 62 9.24 28.03 -5.44
C ARG A 62 9.59 29.44 -4.98
N SER A 63 10.17 29.58 -3.79
CA SER A 63 10.45 30.89 -3.20
C SER A 63 11.48 31.65 -4.05
N GLY A 64 11.28 32.96 -4.10
CA GLY A 64 12.20 33.93 -4.66
C GLY A 64 12.04 35.24 -3.92
N GLU A 65 12.53 36.33 -4.49
CA GLU A 65 12.42 37.67 -3.91
C GLU A 65 10.97 38.00 -3.55
N GLY A 66 10.72 38.37 -2.29
CA GLY A 66 9.39 38.72 -1.77
C GLY A 66 8.58 37.55 -1.18
N ALA A 67 9.07 36.31 -1.23
CA ALA A 67 8.36 35.13 -0.71
C ALA A 67 8.54 34.89 0.81
N GLN A 68 9.20 35.80 1.53
CA GLN A 68 9.50 35.65 2.97
C GLN A 68 8.23 35.41 3.81
N GLY A 69 7.15 36.15 3.54
CA GLY A 69 5.89 35.99 4.26
C GLY A 69 5.20 34.65 4.02
N GLU A 70 5.33 34.08 2.81
CA GLU A 70 4.82 32.73 2.52
C GLU A 70 5.63 31.67 3.28
N LEU A 71 6.96 31.81 3.31
CA LEU A 71 7.82 30.92 4.07
C LEU A 71 7.64 31.05 5.58
N ALA A 72 7.31 32.25 6.08
CA ALA A 72 7.08 32.52 7.50
C ALA A 72 5.94 31.69 8.09
N ALA A 73 4.95 31.30 7.26
CA ALA A 73 3.87 30.41 7.67
C ALA A 73 4.37 29.00 8.06
N PHE A 74 5.53 28.58 7.56
CA PHE A 74 6.17 27.31 7.89
C PHE A 74 7.32 27.48 8.88
N TYR A 75 8.14 28.51 8.68
CA TYR A 75 9.33 28.81 9.46
C TYR A 75 9.31 30.28 9.86
N PRO A 76 8.88 30.66 11.07
CA PRO A 76 8.68 32.06 11.44
C PRO A 76 9.91 32.96 11.26
N ARG A 77 11.13 32.41 11.34
CA ARG A 77 12.37 33.16 11.09
C ARG A 77 12.65 33.40 9.59
N ALA A 78 11.75 33.01 8.70
CA ALA A 78 11.88 33.27 7.27
C ALA A 78 11.63 34.73 6.89
N GLU A 79 10.96 35.51 7.76
CA GLU A 79 10.74 36.95 7.54
C GLU A 79 12.06 37.73 7.37
N ASP A 80 13.11 37.30 8.05
CA ASP A 80 14.43 37.92 8.04
C ASP A 80 15.36 37.38 6.93
N LEU A 81 14.86 36.50 6.05
CA LEU A 81 15.69 35.91 5.00
C LEU A 81 15.83 36.83 3.79
N GLU A 82 17.05 36.90 3.29
CA GLU A 82 17.34 37.43 1.96
C GLU A 82 17.12 36.31 0.94
N LEU A 83 16.04 36.44 0.16
CA LEU A 83 15.70 35.50 -0.91
C LEU A 83 16.02 36.14 -2.25
N ASP A 84 16.83 35.44 -3.04
CA ASP A 84 17.22 35.86 -4.37
C ASP A 84 16.41 35.16 -5.47
N GLY A 85 16.36 35.80 -6.63
CA GLY A 85 15.82 35.22 -7.84
C GLY A 85 14.31 35.37 -7.97
N LYS A 86 13.81 35.00 -9.15
CA LYS A 86 12.39 35.12 -9.47
C LYS A 86 11.60 34.00 -8.77
N PRO A 87 10.46 34.31 -8.12
CA PRO A 87 9.51 33.28 -7.68
C PRO A 87 9.14 32.32 -8.81
N ASP A 88 8.93 31.05 -8.47
CA ASP A 88 8.63 29.94 -9.38
C ASP A 88 9.69 29.71 -10.48
N ALA A 89 10.93 30.16 -10.28
CA ALA A 89 12.04 29.83 -11.19
C ALA A 89 12.29 28.32 -11.23
N VAL A 90 12.10 27.62 -10.10
CA VAL A 90 12.09 26.16 -10.01
C VAL A 90 10.64 25.70 -9.86
N GLN A 91 10.16 24.86 -10.78
CA GLN A 91 8.81 24.29 -10.68
C GLN A 91 8.86 22.96 -9.94
N VAL A 92 7.96 22.80 -8.98
CA VAL A 92 7.81 21.55 -8.23
C VAL A 92 6.76 20.68 -8.92
N GLY A 93 7.17 19.49 -9.35
CA GLY A 93 6.28 18.46 -9.87
C GLY A 93 5.72 17.60 -8.74
N GLN A 94 6.12 16.32 -8.71
CA GLN A 94 5.77 15.42 -7.60
C GLN A 94 6.67 15.66 -6.39
N ILE A 95 6.08 15.65 -5.20
CA ILE A 95 6.78 15.74 -3.92
C ILE A 95 6.21 14.71 -2.94
N ALA A 96 7.05 14.10 -2.11
CA ALA A 96 6.62 13.11 -1.12
C ALA A 96 7.62 12.99 0.04
N ALA A 97 7.13 12.83 1.26
CA ALA A 97 7.91 12.42 2.42
C ALA A 97 8.31 10.94 2.24
N VAL A 98 9.62 10.70 2.09
CA VAL A 98 10.19 9.35 1.92
C VAL A 98 10.70 8.74 3.23
N ARG A 99 10.78 9.55 4.29
CA ARG A 99 11.09 9.10 5.65
C ARG A 99 10.54 10.11 6.66
N VAL A 100 9.84 9.64 7.69
CA VAL A 100 9.45 10.44 8.86
C VAL A 100 10.06 9.75 10.07
N LYS A 101 11.02 10.41 10.73
CA LYS A 101 11.70 9.89 11.91
C LYS A 101 11.36 10.76 13.10
N GLU A 102 10.75 10.19 14.12
CA GLU A 102 10.64 10.85 15.42
C GLU A 102 12.02 10.93 16.08
N VAL A 103 12.43 12.14 16.43
CA VAL A 103 13.70 12.46 17.09
C VAL A 103 13.49 12.61 18.60
N ALA A 104 12.35 13.18 19.00
CA ALA A 104 11.92 13.20 20.38
C ALA A 104 10.42 12.82 20.46
N PRO A 105 10.03 11.96 21.41
CA PRO A 105 8.66 11.47 21.52
C PRO A 105 7.62 12.60 21.53
N GLY A 106 6.64 12.48 20.64
CA GLY A 106 5.44 13.30 20.55
C GLY A 106 5.66 14.75 20.11
N ARG A 107 6.89 15.19 19.77
CA ARG A 107 7.15 16.62 19.56
C ARG A 107 8.16 17.01 18.50
N TYR A 108 9.16 16.19 18.21
CA TYR A 108 10.20 16.57 17.26
C TYR A 108 10.44 15.47 16.24
N TRP A 109 10.37 15.84 14.96
CA TRP A 109 10.56 14.93 13.84
C TRP A 109 11.65 15.43 12.91
N SER A 110 12.29 14.49 12.24
CA SER A 110 13.12 14.73 11.07
C SER A 110 12.46 14.04 9.89
N VAL A 111 12.05 14.84 8.91
CA VAL A 111 11.38 14.37 7.71
C VAL A 111 12.34 14.48 6.53
N THR A 112 12.47 13.41 5.75
CA THR A 112 13.13 13.44 4.44
C THR A 112 12.07 13.52 3.35
N VAL A 113 12.16 14.54 2.51
CA VAL A 113 11.24 14.81 1.40
C VAL A 113 11.98 14.62 0.08
N ALA A 114 11.41 13.87 -0.84
CA ALA A 114 11.86 13.77 -2.23
C ALA A 114 11.01 14.69 -3.10
N ALA A 115 11.64 15.52 -3.91
CA ALA A 115 10.98 16.46 -4.82
C ALA A 115 11.50 16.27 -6.24
N ARG A 116 10.58 16.02 -7.17
CA ARG A 116 10.84 16.09 -8.60
C ARG A 116 10.68 17.54 -9.05
N VAL A 117 11.77 18.16 -9.43
CA VAL A 117 11.81 19.58 -9.82
C VAL A 117 12.10 19.73 -11.30
N LEU A 118 11.53 20.77 -11.90
CA LEU A 118 11.92 21.29 -13.20
C LEU A 118 12.75 22.54 -12.97
N GLU A 119 14.04 22.43 -13.20
CA GLU A 119 15.00 23.51 -13.01
C GLU A 119 15.19 24.31 -14.30
N PRO A 120 15.44 25.63 -14.19
CA PRO A 120 15.78 26.44 -15.34
C PRO A 120 17.08 25.93 -15.96
N ALA A 121 17.23 26.13 -17.27
CA ALA A 121 18.46 25.76 -17.95
C ALA A 121 19.64 26.50 -17.31
N ALA A 122 20.77 25.80 -17.12
CA ALA A 122 21.98 26.43 -16.62
C ALA A 122 22.45 27.47 -17.64
N LYS A 123 22.72 28.70 -17.17
CA LYS A 123 23.41 29.72 -17.99
C LYS A 123 24.83 29.23 -18.23
N ASN A 124 25.08 28.61 -19.39
CA ASN A 124 26.43 28.21 -19.77
C ASN A 124 27.26 29.46 -20.06
N THR A 125 28.19 29.81 -19.18
CA THR A 125 29.25 30.78 -19.47
C THR A 125 30.23 30.15 -20.46
N ALA A 126 30.32 30.77 -21.65
CA ALA A 126 31.19 30.48 -22.79
C ALA A 126 30.75 29.36 -23.77
N ASN A 127 30.35 29.79 -24.97
CA ASN A 127 30.31 29.02 -26.23
C ASN A 127 29.55 27.69 -26.23
N SER A 128 28.26 27.67 -25.90
CA SER A 128 27.40 26.52 -26.21
C SER A 128 26.14 26.93 -26.97
N THR A 129 26.06 26.46 -28.22
CA THR A 129 24.84 26.44 -29.07
C THR A 129 23.86 25.34 -28.66
N ALA A 130 23.96 24.85 -27.43
CA ALA A 130 23.08 23.80 -26.91
C ALA A 130 21.81 24.46 -26.38
N SER A 131 20.66 24.01 -26.91
CA SER A 131 19.33 24.48 -26.52
C SER A 131 19.18 24.51 -25.00
N GLU A 132 18.93 25.69 -24.43
CA GLU A 132 18.52 25.88 -23.04
C GLU A 132 17.19 25.16 -22.83
N GLN A 133 17.24 23.90 -22.40
CA GLN A 133 16.06 23.14 -22.02
C GLN A 133 16.02 22.97 -20.52
N PRO A 134 14.86 23.20 -19.89
CA PRO A 134 14.72 22.98 -18.47
C PRO A 134 14.90 21.48 -18.16
N LEU A 135 15.50 21.20 -17.01
CA LEU A 135 15.94 19.86 -16.64
C LEU A 135 15.09 19.31 -15.51
N ILE A 136 14.59 18.09 -15.68
CA ILE A 136 13.89 17.37 -14.62
C ILE A 136 14.95 16.70 -13.73
N ARG A 137 14.86 16.93 -12.42
CA ARG A 137 15.75 16.37 -11.39
C ARG A 137 14.96 15.82 -10.21
N MET A 138 15.52 14.84 -9.52
CA MET A 138 15.03 14.40 -8.21
C MET A 138 16.00 14.94 -7.16
N ARG A 139 15.48 15.72 -6.21
CA ARG A 139 16.22 16.28 -5.08
C ARG A 139 15.64 15.77 -3.77
N PHE A 140 16.47 15.72 -2.74
CA PHE A 140 16.07 15.25 -1.42
C PHE A 140 16.38 16.32 -0.38
N PHE A 141 15.43 16.57 0.52
CA PHE A 141 15.53 17.59 1.56
C PHE A 141 15.27 16.97 2.91
N GLN A 142 16.01 17.40 3.92
CA GLN A 142 15.75 17.09 5.31
C GLN A 142 15.12 18.31 6.00
N VAL A 143 13.99 18.09 6.66
CA VAL A 143 13.22 19.11 7.36
C VAL A 143 13.08 18.72 8.83
N PRO A 144 13.61 19.51 9.77
CA PRO A 144 13.30 19.36 11.18
C PRO A 144 11.94 20.02 11.48
N VAL A 145 11.01 19.26 12.01
CA VAL A 145 9.63 19.68 12.28
C VAL A 145 9.35 19.57 13.78
N GLU A 146 8.77 20.62 14.34
CA GLU A 146 8.04 20.58 15.60
C GLU A 146 6.55 20.52 15.28
N ALA A 147 5.84 19.65 15.96
CA ALA A 147 4.42 19.38 15.82
C ALA A 147 3.92 18.82 17.15
N ASP A 148 2.62 18.88 17.37
CA ASP A 148 1.98 18.20 18.49
C ASP A 148 0.90 17.30 17.89
N LEU A 149 1.05 15.99 18.08
CA LEU A 149 0.15 15.00 17.49
C LEU A 149 -1.26 15.07 18.09
N ASP A 150 -1.43 15.76 19.23
CA ASP A 150 -2.73 16.03 19.84
C ASP A 150 -3.45 17.25 19.22
N GLY A 151 -2.93 17.79 18.11
CA GLY A 151 -3.58 18.86 17.32
C GLY A 151 -3.06 20.28 17.60
N GLY A 152 -1.87 20.40 18.18
CA GLY A 152 -1.20 21.68 18.39
C GLY A 152 -0.51 22.23 17.12
N PRO A 153 0.12 23.42 17.22
CA PRO A 153 0.75 24.07 16.07
C PRO A 153 1.91 23.24 15.52
N ILE A 154 2.08 23.28 14.19
CA ILE A 154 3.18 22.63 13.47
C ILE A 154 4.07 23.72 12.86
N ALA A 155 5.37 23.63 13.07
CA ALA A 155 6.35 24.57 12.55
C ALA A 155 7.67 23.86 12.18
N ALA A 156 8.36 24.39 11.17
CA ALA A 156 9.73 24.00 10.88
C ALA A 156 10.68 24.63 11.90
N LEU A 157 11.70 23.89 12.30
CA LEU A 157 12.75 24.40 13.20
C LEU A 157 13.91 25.07 12.46
N ALA A 158 14.05 24.80 11.15
CA ALA A 158 15.09 25.33 10.29
C ALA A 158 14.66 25.35 8.82
N LEU A 159 15.51 25.94 7.96
CA LEU A 159 15.40 25.80 6.50
C LEU A 159 15.57 24.35 6.05
N PRO A 160 14.96 23.93 4.92
CA PRO A 160 15.19 22.61 4.36
C PRO A 160 16.66 22.43 3.98
N ALA A 161 17.31 21.39 4.48
CA ALA A 161 18.67 21.05 4.10
C ALA A 161 18.64 20.10 2.90
N GLU A 162 19.26 20.47 1.78
CA GLU A 162 19.42 19.54 0.66
C GLU A 162 20.41 18.43 1.04
N ILE A 163 20.02 17.18 0.80
CA ILE A 163 20.81 15.99 1.10
C ILE A 163 20.92 15.08 -0.12
N SER A 164 21.90 14.20 -0.10
CA SER A 164 21.97 13.10 -1.06
C SER A 164 20.76 12.18 -0.95
N ALA A 165 20.39 11.53 -2.07
CA ALA A 165 19.37 10.50 -2.07
C ALA A 165 19.65 9.46 -0.98
N PRO A 166 18.67 9.13 -0.12
CA PRO A 166 18.85 8.10 0.89
C PRO A 166 19.23 6.76 0.23
N THR A 167 20.45 6.31 0.46
CA THR A 167 20.93 5.00 0.01
C THR A 167 20.73 4.00 1.13
N GLY A 168 19.96 2.95 0.88
CA GLY A 168 19.79 1.84 1.80
C GLY A 168 19.92 0.53 1.03
N SER A 169 20.93 -0.27 1.36
CA SER A 169 21.01 -1.68 0.95
C SER A 169 20.27 -2.52 1.98
N ALA A 170 18.94 -2.41 2.02
CA ALA A 170 18.16 -3.47 2.63
C ALA A 170 18.34 -4.72 1.77
N PRO A 171 18.61 -5.89 2.36
CA PRO A 171 18.77 -7.10 1.58
C PRO A 171 17.44 -7.35 0.85
N LYS A 172 17.54 -7.55 -0.47
CA LYS A 172 16.38 -7.57 -1.36
C LYS A 172 15.63 -8.87 -1.14
N ALA A 173 14.31 -8.77 -0.97
CA ALA A 173 13.45 -9.94 -1.02
C ALA A 173 13.51 -10.54 -2.43
N GLU A 174 13.53 -11.86 -2.52
CA GLU A 174 13.49 -12.59 -3.78
C GLU A 174 12.08 -13.12 -4.03
N LEU A 175 11.67 -13.22 -5.29
CA LEU A 175 10.38 -13.80 -5.65
C LEU A 175 10.41 -15.32 -5.44
N ALA A 176 9.43 -15.87 -4.73
CA ALA A 176 9.33 -17.29 -4.43
C ALA A 176 8.54 -18.07 -5.51
N TYR A 177 8.90 -17.84 -6.78
CA TYR A 177 8.32 -18.52 -7.95
C TYR A 177 9.43 -19.17 -8.77
N GLY A 178 9.06 -20.24 -9.48
CA GLY A 178 9.93 -20.96 -10.39
C GLY A 178 10.20 -20.18 -11.67
N ALA A 179 10.75 -20.88 -12.66
CA ALA A 179 11.05 -20.28 -13.96
C ALA A 179 9.80 -19.72 -14.64
N GLN A 180 10.00 -18.63 -15.37
CA GLN A 180 8.94 -17.99 -16.12
C GLN A 180 8.64 -18.76 -17.41
N LEU A 181 7.44 -19.31 -17.50
CA LEU A 181 6.95 -20.09 -18.64
C LEU A 181 6.23 -19.15 -19.64
N PRO A 182 6.50 -19.24 -20.95
CA PRO A 182 5.72 -18.53 -21.96
C PRO A 182 4.25 -18.97 -21.92
N ALA A 183 3.33 -18.01 -22.08
CA ALA A 183 1.91 -18.31 -22.15
C ALA A 183 1.59 -19.15 -23.40
N GLN A 184 1.04 -20.34 -23.18
CA GLN A 184 0.58 -21.23 -24.25
C GLN A 184 -0.94 -21.25 -24.26
N ALA A 185 -1.59 -20.83 -25.36
CA ALA A 185 -3.05 -20.77 -25.44
C ALA A 185 -3.74 -22.14 -25.28
N SER A 186 -3.02 -23.24 -25.51
CA SER A 186 -3.50 -24.61 -25.28
C SER A 186 -3.47 -25.03 -23.81
N ASP A 187 -2.84 -24.28 -22.92
CA ASP A 187 -2.80 -24.57 -21.48
C ASP A 187 -4.12 -24.11 -20.82
N PRO A 188 -4.89 -25.02 -20.19
CA PRO A 188 -6.14 -24.69 -19.52
C PRO A 188 -6.04 -23.57 -18.47
N ALA A 189 -4.90 -23.46 -17.78
CA ALA A 189 -4.66 -22.38 -16.83
C ALA A 189 -4.52 -21.03 -17.55
N VAL A 190 -3.76 -20.98 -18.65
CA VAL A 190 -3.55 -19.77 -19.45
C VAL A 190 -4.85 -19.31 -20.12
N ASP A 191 -5.67 -20.23 -20.63
CA ASP A 191 -6.99 -19.91 -21.19
C ASP A 191 -7.89 -19.24 -20.14
N THR A 192 -7.97 -19.84 -18.94
CA THR A 192 -8.73 -19.27 -17.81
C THR A 192 -8.22 -17.88 -17.45
N LEU A 193 -6.89 -17.70 -17.34
CA LEU A 193 -6.27 -16.41 -17.01
C LEU A 193 -6.53 -15.36 -18.08
N SER A 194 -6.48 -15.74 -19.37
CA SER A 194 -6.71 -14.81 -20.49
C SER A 194 -8.14 -14.28 -20.45
N GLN A 195 -9.13 -15.17 -20.32
CA GLN A 195 -10.53 -14.77 -20.25
C GLN A 195 -10.85 -13.98 -18.97
N PHE A 196 -10.23 -14.35 -17.85
CA PHE A 196 -10.30 -13.60 -16.61
C PHE A 196 -9.79 -12.16 -16.76
N PHE A 197 -8.59 -11.96 -17.31
CA PHE A 197 -8.00 -10.63 -17.43
C PHE A 197 -8.74 -9.74 -18.44
N ASP A 198 -9.29 -10.31 -19.51
CA ASP A 198 -10.18 -9.56 -20.40
C ASP A 198 -11.45 -9.11 -19.65
N ALA A 199 -12.12 -9.99 -18.91
CA ALA A 199 -13.29 -9.60 -18.12
C ALA A 199 -12.95 -8.57 -17.01
N TYR A 200 -11.78 -8.73 -16.37
CA TYR A 200 -11.33 -7.92 -15.25
C TYR A 200 -10.87 -6.52 -15.67
N LEU A 201 -10.12 -6.40 -16.78
CA LEU A 201 -9.42 -5.16 -17.18
C LEU A 201 -10.04 -4.46 -18.39
N SER A 202 -10.62 -5.19 -19.33
CA SER A 202 -11.27 -4.59 -20.51
C SER A 202 -12.79 -4.55 -20.39
N GLY A 203 -13.36 -5.27 -19.43
CA GLY A 203 -14.80 -5.42 -19.28
C GLY A 203 -15.43 -6.30 -20.36
N SER A 204 -14.62 -7.06 -21.10
CA SER A 204 -15.07 -8.02 -22.10
C SER A 204 -15.45 -9.35 -21.43
N GLY A 205 -16.73 -9.71 -21.46
CA GLY A 205 -17.23 -10.95 -20.86
C GLY A 205 -17.67 -10.83 -19.40
N GLU A 206 -17.97 -11.97 -18.79
CA GLU A 206 -18.53 -12.06 -17.43
C GLU A 206 -17.48 -12.57 -16.44
N LEU A 207 -16.98 -11.69 -15.56
CA LEU A 207 -15.95 -12.03 -14.57
C LEU A 207 -16.33 -13.22 -13.68
N GLY A 208 -17.62 -13.32 -13.32
CA GLY A 208 -18.16 -14.36 -12.45
C GLY A 208 -17.91 -15.80 -12.92
N ARG A 209 -17.65 -16.01 -14.22
CA ARG A 209 -17.36 -17.34 -14.80
C ARG A 209 -15.95 -17.83 -14.54
N TYR A 210 -15.04 -16.92 -14.21
CA TYR A 210 -13.61 -17.18 -14.09
C TYR A 210 -13.11 -17.07 -12.66
N ILE A 211 -13.98 -16.71 -11.71
CA ILE A 211 -13.64 -16.60 -10.30
C ILE A 211 -14.31 -17.71 -9.50
N THR A 212 -13.64 -18.15 -8.42
CA THR A 212 -14.23 -19.13 -7.51
C THR A 212 -15.52 -18.56 -6.89
N PRO A 213 -16.61 -19.35 -6.79
CA PRO A 213 -17.83 -18.89 -6.14
C PRO A 213 -17.57 -18.33 -4.73
N GLY A 214 -18.13 -17.17 -4.44
CA GLY A 214 -17.93 -16.46 -3.16
C GLY A 214 -16.70 -15.55 -3.12
N THR A 215 -15.83 -15.56 -4.13
CA THR A 215 -14.73 -14.60 -4.25
C THR A 215 -15.27 -13.19 -4.47
N ARG A 216 -14.86 -12.25 -3.61
CA ARG A 216 -15.20 -10.83 -3.73
C ARG A 216 -14.20 -10.13 -4.63
N LEU A 217 -14.34 -10.33 -5.94
CA LEU A 217 -13.56 -9.59 -6.94
C LEU A 217 -14.51 -8.89 -7.91
N SER A 218 -14.27 -7.61 -8.13
CA SER A 218 -15.04 -6.78 -9.06
C SER A 218 -14.13 -6.33 -10.20
N PRO A 219 -14.63 -6.25 -11.45
CA PRO A 219 -13.83 -5.78 -12.57
C PRO A 219 -13.46 -4.30 -12.37
N VAL A 220 -12.34 -3.87 -12.97
CA VAL A 220 -11.90 -2.48 -12.92
C VAL A 220 -12.90 -1.60 -13.68
N ARG A 221 -13.31 -0.49 -13.05
CA ARG A 221 -14.32 0.42 -13.58
C ARG A 221 -13.90 1.88 -13.39
N PRO A 222 -13.99 2.73 -14.44
CA PRO A 222 -14.24 2.37 -15.84
C PRO A 222 -13.12 1.49 -16.40
N ALA A 223 -13.40 0.67 -17.43
CA ALA A 223 -12.39 -0.24 -18.01
C ALA A 223 -11.24 0.58 -18.63
N PRO A 224 -10.00 0.48 -18.11
CA PRO A 224 -8.89 1.30 -18.59
C PRO A 224 -8.23 0.74 -19.87
N TYR A 225 -8.54 -0.50 -20.25
CA TYR A 225 -7.93 -1.22 -21.37
C TYR A 225 -8.97 -1.75 -22.36
N ARG A 226 -8.54 -2.06 -23.58
CA ARG A 226 -9.35 -2.68 -24.65
C ARG A 226 -9.20 -4.20 -24.69
N SER A 227 -8.04 -4.72 -24.29
CA SER A 227 -7.75 -6.14 -24.17
C SER A 227 -6.61 -6.37 -23.19
N ALA A 228 -6.50 -7.59 -22.68
CA ALA A 228 -5.40 -8.03 -21.84
C ALA A 228 -4.91 -9.40 -22.29
N THR A 229 -3.65 -9.51 -22.65
CA THR A 229 -3.04 -10.76 -23.14
C THR A 229 -2.03 -11.29 -22.15
N VAL A 230 -2.21 -12.53 -21.69
CA VAL A 230 -1.23 -13.21 -20.85
C VAL A 230 0.01 -13.52 -21.69
N THR A 231 1.17 -13.10 -21.22
CA THR A 231 2.43 -13.31 -21.94
C THR A 231 3.29 -14.37 -21.28
N GLN A 232 3.30 -14.42 -19.94
CA GLN A 232 4.14 -15.34 -19.20
C GLN A 232 3.51 -15.69 -17.85
N VAL A 233 3.82 -16.87 -17.34
CA VAL A 233 3.34 -17.38 -16.06
C VAL A 233 4.51 -18.03 -15.31
N ALA A 234 4.70 -17.66 -14.04
CA ALA A 234 5.62 -18.35 -13.14
C ALA A 234 4.82 -18.94 -11.98
N VAL A 235 5.06 -20.20 -11.67
CA VAL A 235 4.33 -20.96 -10.65
C VAL A 235 5.18 -21.05 -9.38
N GLU A 236 4.57 -21.15 -8.20
CA GLU A 236 5.32 -21.31 -6.95
C GLU A 236 6.32 -22.47 -7.02
N ASN A 237 7.46 -22.34 -6.33
CA ASN A 237 8.61 -23.27 -6.42
C ASN A 237 8.27 -24.74 -6.08
N ALA A 238 7.19 -24.98 -5.33
CA ALA A 238 6.73 -26.33 -5.00
C ALA A 238 6.05 -27.06 -6.16
N PHE A 239 5.62 -26.33 -7.20
CA PHE A 239 5.00 -26.91 -8.37
C PHE A 239 5.98 -27.79 -9.16
N GLN A 240 5.50 -28.96 -9.55
CA GLN A 240 6.24 -29.92 -10.37
C GLN A 240 5.48 -30.08 -11.68
N ASP A 241 6.12 -29.70 -12.79
CA ASP A 241 5.63 -30.03 -14.12
C ASP A 241 5.74 -31.54 -14.32
N ARG A 242 4.60 -32.23 -14.26
CA ARG A 242 4.54 -33.69 -14.30
C ARG A 242 4.88 -34.26 -15.68
N ASP A 243 4.55 -33.50 -16.73
CA ASP A 243 4.67 -33.92 -18.12
C ASP A 243 5.93 -33.37 -18.79
N GLY A 244 6.58 -32.37 -18.16
CA GLY A 244 7.83 -31.76 -18.62
C GLY A 244 7.65 -30.89 -19.87
N ASP A 245 6.41 -30.51 -20.19
CA ASP A 245 6.05 -29.76 -21.41
C ASP A 245 5.95 -28.24 -21.19
N GLY A 246 6.31 -27.78 -19.99
CA GLY A 246 6.27 -26.37 -19.59
C GLY A 246 4.85 -25.84 -19.46
N ARG A 247 3.89 -26.71 -19.11
CA ARG A 247 2.48 -26.34 -18.87
C ARG A 247 2.05 -26.62 -17.44
N ILE A 248 1.01 -25.92 -17.03
CA ILE A 248 0.33 -26.14 -15.76
C ILE A 248 -0.68 -27.28 -15.89
N GLY A 249 -1.35 -27.36 -17.05
CA GLY A 249 -2.36 -28.37 -17.33
C GLY A 249 -3.69 -28.09 -16.61
N ALA A 250 -4.63 -29.03 -16.71
CA ALA A 250 -5.91 -28.94 -16.00
C ALA A 250 -5.75 -29.37 -14.52
N PRO A 251 -6.56 -28.84 -13.60
CA PRO A 251 -6.50 -29.27 -12.22
C PRO A 251 -7.04 -30.70 -12.07
N ALA A 252 -6.36 -31.51 -11.27
CA ALA A 252 -6.74 -32.87 -10.92
C ALA A 252 -7.85 -32.94 -9.86
N GLY A 253 -8.10 -31.86 -9.12
CA GLY A 253 -9.09 -31.81 -8.05
C GLY A 253 -9.30 -30.41 -7.50
N ARG A 254 -9.08 -30.24 -6.19
CA ARG A 254 -9.30 -28.99 -5.43
C ARG A 254 -8.00 -28.31 -5.01
N GLU A 255 -6.93 -28.55 -5.75
CA GLU A 255 -5.65 -27.91 -5.50
C GLU A 255 -5.73 -26.39 -5.64
N ARG A 256 -4.76 -25.73 -5.04
CA ARG A 256 -4.56 -24.30 -5.17
C ARG A 256 -3.16 -24.07 -5.68
N LEU A 257 -3.03 -23.11 -6.58
CA LEU A 257 -1.76 -22.80 -7.21
C LEU A 257 -1.51 -21.31 -7.12
N ARG A 258 -0.38 -20.89 -6.58
CA ARG A 258 0.04 -19.48 -6.59
C ARG A 258 0.88 -19.22 -7.83
N LEU A 259 0.56 -18.12 -8.50
CA LEU A 259 1.21 -17.73 -9.74
C LEU A 259 1.59 -16.26 -9.72
N MET A 260 2.69 -15.96 -10.39
CA MET A 260 3.01 -14.63 -10.90
C MET A 260 2.69 -14.63 -12.40
N VAL A 261 1.80 -13.74 -12.83
CA VAL A 261 1.33 -13.67 -14.21
C VAL A 261 1.68 -12.32 -14.80
N ASP A 262 2.45 -12.34 -15.89
CA ASP A 262 2.74 -11.15 -16.68
C ASP A 262 1.79 -11.06 -17.87
N ILE A 263 1.24 -9.87 -18.06
CA ILE A 263 0.30 -9.57 -19.13
C ILE A 263 0.71 -8.31 -19.90
N LYS A 264 0.21 -8.18 -21.13
CA LYS A 264 0.19 -6.94 -21.89
C LYS A 264 -1.24 -6.45 -22.02
N ALA A 265 -1.54 -5.29 -21.42
CA ALA A 265 -2.86 -4.68 -21.48
C ALA A 265 -2.87 -3.53 -22.51
N ALA A 266 -3.68 -3.66 -23.55
CA ALA A 266 -3.77 -2.67 -24.63
C ALA A 266 -4.63 -1.48 -24.19
N ARG A 267 -4.07 -0.27 -24.23
CA ARG A 267 -4.82 0.96 -23.94
C ARG A 267 -5.66 1.39 -25.15
N PRO A 268 -6.64 2.29 -24.97
CA PRO A 268 -7.43 2.84 -26.07
C PRO A 268 -6.62 3.54 -27.17
N ASP A 269 -5.41 4.02 -26.87
CA ASP A 269 -4.49 4.64 -27.82
C ASP A 269 -3.64 3.62 -28.61
N GLY A 270 -3.90 2.33 -28.44
CA GLY A 270 -3.18 1.23 -29.11
C GLY A 270 -1.86 0.85 -28.45
N ILE A 271 -1.41 1.56 -27.42
CA ILE A 271 -0.15 1.27 -26.73
C ILE A 271 -0.41 0.25 -25.62
N ALA A 272 0.31 -0.87 -25.67
CA ALA A 272 0.26 -1.90 -24.63
C ALA A 272 1.11 -1.52 -23.41
N ARG A 273 0.58 -1.77 -22.21
CA ARG A 273 1.30 -1.64 -20.93
C ARG A 273 1.58 -3.02 -20.34
N PRO A 274 2.83 -3.32 -19.95
CA PRO A 274 3.11 -4.53 -19.17
C PRO A 274 2.56 -4.38 -17.76
N LEU A 275 1.94 -5.43 -17.24
CA LEU A 275 1.44 -5.53 -15.86
C LEU A 275 1.78 -6.92 -15.31
N SER A 276 2.00 -7.00 -14.01
CA SER A 276 2.27 -8.26 -13.30
C SER A 276 1.26 -8.44 -12.18
N TYR A 277 0.72 -9.64 -12.03
CA TYR A 277 -0.25 -9.99 -11.01
C TYR A 277 0.19 -11.24 -10.25
N ALA A 278 0.25 -11.13 -8.92
CA ALA A 278 0.26 -12.30 -8.06
C ALA A 278 -1.18 -12.76 -7.85
N LEU A 279 -1.46 -14.04 -8.08
CA LEU A 279 -2.80 -14.58 -7.90
C LEU A 279 -2.78 -16.04 -7.45
N THR A 280 -3.94 -16.50 -6.99
CA THR A 280 -4.16 -17.91 -6.64
C THR A 280 -5.26 -18.49 -7.53
N LEU A 281 -4.93 -19.55 -8.26
CA LEU A 281 -5.91 -20.40 -8.92
C LEU A 281 -6.40 -21.49 -7.96
N ALA A 282 -7.64 -21.91 -8.12
CA ALA A 282 -8.23 -23.06 -7.46
C ALA A 282 -8.84 -24.01 -8.49
N GLY A 283 -8.57 -25.30 -8.32
CA GLY A 283 -9.17 -26.35 -9.12
C GLY A 283 -10.60 -26.65 -8.67
N ARG A 284 -11.50 -26.80 -9.64
CA ARG A 284 -12.87 -27.28 -9.41
C ARG A 284 -13.40 -27.96 -10.67
N ASP A 285 -13.86 -29.19 -10.54
CA ASP A 285 -14.50 -29.95 -11.63
C ASP A 285 -13.64 -30.00 -12.92
N GLY A 286 -12.31 -30.12 -12.77
CA GLY A 286 -11.36 -30.15 -13.90
C GLY A 286 -11.11 -28.80 -14.56
N ARG A 287 -11.56 -27.70 -13.95
CA ARG A 287 -11.38 -26.31 -14.41
C ARG A 287 -10.62 -25.50 -13.36
N TRP A 288 -9.76 -24.60 -13.84
CA TRP A 288 -9.18 -23.56 -13.00
C TRP A 288 -10.15 -22.39 -12.82
N GLU A 289 -10.16 -21.83 -11.63
CA GLU A 289 -10.87 -20.59 -11.29
C GLU A 289 -9.93 -19.67 -10.51
N VAL A 290 -10.02 -18.36 -10.71
CA VAL A 290 -9.26 -17.37 -9.95
C VAL A 290 -9.91 -17.22 -8.58
N ALA A 291 -9.18 -17.63 -7.55
CA ALA A 291 -9.67 -17.58 -6.19
C ALA A 291 -9.31 -16.27 -5.48
N SER A 292 -8.18 -15.65 -5.83
CA SER A 292 -7.76 -14.33 -5.33
C SER A 292 -6.76 -13.65 -6.24
N LEU A 293 -6.80 -12.32 -6.29
CA LEU A 293 -5.64 -11.49 -6.62
C LEU A 293 -4.92 -11.17 -5.30
N ASN A 294 -3.62 -11.41 -5.25
CA ASN A 294 -2.81 -11.23 -4.06
C ASN A 294 -2.21 -9.83 -4.05
N ASP A 295 -2.33 -9.12 -2.93
CA ASP A 295 -1.80 -7.76 -2.77
C ASP A 295 -0.26 -7.71 -2.89
N THR A 296 0.41 -8.81 -2.59
CA THR A 296 1.86 -8.97 -2.75
C THR A 296 2.18 -10.32 -3.40
N PRO A 297 3.25 -10.39 -4.21
CA PRO A 297 3.80 -11.66 -4.64
C PRO A 297 4.33 -12.46 -3.44
N GLN A 298 4.48 -13.78 -3.64
CA GLN A 298 5.25 -14.58 -2.70
C GLN A 298 6.72 -14.17 -2.76
N ILE A 299 7.28 -13.92 -1.59
CA ILE A 299 8.68 -13.53 -1.45
C ILE A 299 9.38 -14.41 -0.42
N THR A 300 10.66 -14.64 -0.66
CA THR A 300 11.59 -15.18 0.33
C THR A 300 12.38 -14.01 0.90
N LEU A 301 12.32 -13.85 2.21
CA LEU A 301 13.15 -12.86 2.88
C LEU A 301 14.57 -13.42 3.04
N PRO A 302 15.59 -12.57 2.88
CA PRO A 302 16.97 -12.94 3.20
C PRO A 302 17.06 -13.31 4.68
N ASP A 303 17.85 -14.34 4.99
CA ASP A 303 18.10 -14.75 6.36
C ASP A 303 18.86 -13.62 7.07
N LEU A 304 18.19 -12.91 7.99
CA LEU A 304 18.81 -11.82 8.73
C LEU A 304 19.69 -12.43 9.81
N PRO A 305 20.97 -12.04 9.94
CA PRO A 305 21.79 -12.50 11.06
C PRO A 305 21.10 -12.14 12.37
N ALA A 306 20.98 -13.12 13.27
CA ALA A 306 20.43 -12.91 14.61
C ALA A 306 21.17 -11.73 15.27
N ALA A 307 20.40 -10.76 15.79
CA ALA A 307 20.98 -9.64 16.52
C ALA A 307 21.85 -10.21 17.67
N PRO A 308 23.05 -9.66 17.93
CA PRO A 308 23.87 -10.12 19.02
C PRO A 308 23.10 -9.94 20.33
N SER A 309 22.86 -11.05 21.03
CA SER A 309 22.34 -11.06 22.39
C SER A 309 23.36 -10.35 23.28
N ASN A 310 23.11 -9.07 23.58
CA ASN A 310 23.81 -8.38 24.66
C ASN A 310 23.32 -8.99 25.98
N SER A 311 23.94 -10.09 26.40
CA SER A 311 23.88 -10.56 27.77
C SER A 311 24.60 -9.52 28.64
N PRO A 312 23.94 -8.91 29.65
CA PRO A 312 24.64 -8.08 30.61
C PRO A 312 25.60 -8.96 31.41
N ALA A 313 26.88 -8.59 31.45
CA ALA A 313 27.82 -9.16 32.39
C ALA A 313 27.36 -8.86 33.82
N GLN A 314 27.33 -9.90 34.66
CA GLN A 314 27.19 -9.78 36.12
C GLN A 314 28.48 -9.28 36.76
#